data_AF-Q478P0-F1
#
_entry.id   AF-Q478P0-F1
#
_cell.length_a   1.000
_cell.length_b   1.000
_cell.length_c   1.000
_cell.angle_alpha   90.00
_cell.angle_beta   90.00
_cell.angle_gamma   90.00
#
_symmetry.space_group_name_H-M   'P 1'
#
loop_
_entity.id
_entity.type
_entity.pdbx_description
1 polymer ?
#
loop_
_entity_poly.entity_id
_entity_poly.type
_entity_poly.pdbx_seq_one_letter_code
_entity_poly.pdbx_strand_id
1 'polypeptide(L)' 'MTTQAQRKPAKQRNMPVSRAPRPEYVAAIRYLDGRRDLFHIRNADNLADARELVISEVGEVRSVMIALRH' A
#
# COMPACT_ATOMS: atom_id res chain seq x y z
N MET A 1 -4.71 7.48 34.16
CA MET A 1 -5.66 7.68 33.04
C MET A 1 -4.88 7.68 31.74
N THR A 2 -5.34 6.89 30.78
CA THR A 2 -4.71 6.50 29.50
C THR A 2 -4.79 7.60 28.43
N THR A 3 -3.71 7.80 27.67
CA THR A 3 -3.79 8.41 26.32
C THR A 3 -2.74 7.79 25.40
N GLN A 4 -3.19 6.80 24.61
CA GLN A 4 -2.44 6.24 23.50
C GLN A 4 -2.54 7.23 22.33
N ALA A 5 -1.45 7.97 22.07
CA ALA A 5 -1.39 8.88 20.93
C ALA A 5 -1.17 8.08 19.64
N GLN A 6 -2.22 8.10 18.83
CA GLN A 6 -2.38 7.56 17.49
C GLN A 6 -1.15 7.82 16.60
N ARG A 7 -0.43 6.74 16.22
CA ARG A 7 0.58 6.76 15.16
C ARG A 7 -0.11 7.06 13.82
N LYS A 8 0.14 8.25 13.26
CA LYS A 8 -0.22 8.60 11.88
C LYS A 8 0.95 8.23 10.97
N PRO A 9 0.81 7.31 9.99
CA PRO A 9 1.83 7.12 8.98
C PRO A 9 1.62 8.09 7.80
N ALA A 10 2.72 8.71 7.42
CA ALA A 10 3.12 9.11 6.06
C ALA A 10 2.22 10.07 5.26
N LYS A 11 2.52 11.37 5.42
CA LYS A 11 2.83 12.34 4.35
C LYS A 11 2.32 11.96 2.94
N GLN A 12 1.10 12.38 2.59
CA GLN A 12 0.68 12.52 1.18
C GLN A 12 1.54 13.60 0.52
N ARG A 13 2.61 13.18 -0.17
CA ARG A 13 3.47 14.06 -0.93
C ARG A 13 2.81 14.38 -2.27
N ASN A 14 2.09 15.49 -2.26
CA ASN A 14 1.81 16.43 -3.34
C ASN A 14 2.57 16.16 -4.66
N MET A 15 1.86 15.91 -5.77
CA MET A 15 2.04 16.52 -7.10
C MET A 15 0.83 16.19 -8.00
N PRO A 16 0.08 17.19 -8.51
CA PRO A 16 -0.90 16.97 -9.56
C PRO A 16 -0.19 16.94 -10.91
N VAL A 17 0.19 15.76 -11.37
CA VAL A 17 0.59 15.56 -12.77
C VAL A 17 -0.65 15.12 -13.51
N SER A 18 -1.17 16.01 -14.36
CA SER A 18 -2.17 15.71 -15.39
C SER A 18 -1.73 14.51 -16.22
N ARG A 19 -2.11 13.32 -15.78
CA ARG A 19 -2.20 12.11 -16.56
C ARG A 19 -3.59 11.56 -16.28
N ALA A 20 -4.30 11.15 -17.33
CA ALA A 20 -5.60 10.47 -17.27
C ALA A 20 -5.68 9.57 -16.03
N PRO A 21 -6.82 9.47 -15.33
CA PRO A 21 -6.95 8.83 -14.02
C PRO A 21 -6.38 7.42 -14.09
N ARG A 22 -5.10 7.28 -13.76
CA ARG A 22 -4.42 5.99 -13.75
C ARG A 22 -4.86 5.33 -12.46
N PRO A 23 -5.37 4.10 -12.51
CA PRO A 23 -5.72 3.39 -11.28
C PRO A 23 -4.47 3.32 -10.39
N GLU A 24 -4.51 4.02 -9.25
CA GLU A 24 -3.46 3.91 -8.24
C GLU A 24 -3.84 2.73 -7.33
N TYR A 25 -3.00 1.70 -7.26
CA TYR A 25 -3.25 0.59 -6.35
C TYR A 25 -2.50 0.81 -5.03
N VAL A 26 -3.10 0.38 -3.93
CA VAL A 26 -2.47 0.38 -2.61
C VAL A 26 -2.51 -1.04 -2.06
N ALA A 27 -1.37 -1.51 -1.57
CA ALA A 27 -1.28 -2.78 -0.85
C ALA A 27 -1.14 -2.55 0.65
N ALA A 28 -2.04 -3.14 1.42
CA ALA A 28 -1.88 -3.32 2.85
C ALA A 28 -1.28 -4.70 3.11
N ILE A 29 -0.12 -4.73 3.75
CA ILE A 29 0.61 -5.94 4.08
C ILE A 29 0.52 -6.19 5.57
N ARG A 30 0.34 -7.46 5.94
CA ARG A 30 0.53 -7.94 7.30
C ARG A 30 1.67 -8.96 7.31
N TYR A 31 2.74 -8.65 8.02
CA TYR A 31 3.88 -9.55 8.20
C TYR A 31 3.56 -10.63 9.25
N LEU A 32 4.39 -11.67 9.26
CA LEU A 32 4.33 -12.76 10.25
C LEU A 32 4.54 -12.24 11.68
N ASP A 33 5.43 -11.25 11.84
CA ASP A 33 5.71 -10.54 13.10
C ASP A 33 4.53 -9.65 13.59
N GLY A 34 3.43 -9.61 12.85
CA GLY A 34 2.27 -8.77 13.18
C GLY A 34 2.40 -7.30 12.78
N ARG A 35 3.57 -6.90 12.27
CA ARG A 35 3.78 -5.59 11.63
C ARG A 35 2.85 -5.41 10.43
N ARG A 36 2.51 -4.16 10.16
CA ARG A 36 1.66 -3.77 9.03
C ARG A 36 2.31 -2.65 8.27
N ASP A 37 2.28 -2.73 6.95
CA ASP A 37 2.85 -1.71 6.07
C ASP A 37 1.92 -1.46 4.87
N LEU A 38 2.08 -0.30 4.25
CA LEU A 38 1.21 0.21 3.18
C LEU A 38 2.07 0.64 1.99
N PHE A 39 1.98 -0.12 0.90
CA PHE A 39 2.74 0.13 -0.32
C PHE A 39 1.86 0.81 -1.37
N HIS A 40 2.41 1.83 -2.01
CA HIS A 40 1.77 2.55 -3.10
C HIS A 40 2.29 2.01 -4.42
N ILE A 41 1.38 1.46 -5.24
CA ILE A 41 1.72 0.77 -6.47
C ILE A 41 1.24 1.64 -7.63
N ARG A 42 2.19 2.31 -8.27
CA ARG A 42 1.95 3.20 -9.41
C ARG A 42 2.24 2.56 -10.76
N ASN A 43 2.91 1.41 -10.75
CA ASN A 43 3.34 0.68 -11.93
C ASN A 43 2.69 -0.70 -11.99
N ALA A 44 1.39 -0.75 -11.71
CA ALA A 44 0.61 -1.96 -11.92
C ALA A 44 -0.59 -1.65 -12.81
N ASP A 45 -0.78 -2.50 -13.81
CA ASP A 45 -1.91 -2.39 -14.73
C ASP A 45 -3.18 -2.98 -14.08
N ASN A 46 -3.03 -4.10 -13.37
CA ASN A 46 -4.14 -4.87 -12.78
C ASN A 46 -3.86 -5.30 -11.32
N LEU A 47 -4.90 -5.72 -10.61
CA LEU A 47 -4.81 -6.22 -9.22
C LEU A 47 -3.83 -7.41 -9.07
N ALA A 48 -3.80 -8.31 -10.05
CA ALA A 48 -2.92 -9.48 -10.02
C ALA A 48 -1.44 -9.08 -10.12
N ASP A 49 -1.13 -8.16 -11.04
CA ASP A 49 0.21 -7.60 -11.21
C ASP A 49 0.64 -6.80 -9.97
N ALA A 50 -0.25 -5.94 -9.45
CA ALA A 50 -0.04 -5.22 -8.21
C ALA A 50 0.30 -6.15 -7.03
N ARG A 51 -0.38 -7.30 -6.95
CA ARG A 51 -0.10 -8.32 -5.93
C ARG A 51 1.28 -8.96 -6.14
N GLU A 52 1.63 -9.32 -7.37
CA GLU A 52 2.92 -9.94 -7.67
C GLU A 52 4.09 -9.01 -7.35
N LEU A 53 4.01 -7.74 -7.75
CA LEU A 53 5.02 -6.73 -7.44
C LEU A 53 5.25 -6.61 -5.93
N VAL A 54 4.17 -6.59 -5.15
CA VAL A 54 4.24 -6.51 -3.69
C VAL A 54 4.86 -7.75 -3.07
N ILE A 55 4.50 -8.94 -3.54
CA ILE A 55 5.08 -10.18 -3.03
C ILE A 55 6.56 -10.28 -3.41
N SER A 56 6.94 -9.85 -4.61
CA SER A 56 8.33 -9.81 -5.07
C SER A 56 9.19 -8.87 -4.22
N GLU A 57 8.69 -7.67 -3.93
CA GLU A 57 9.41 -6.67 -3.15
C GLU A 57 9.50 -7.01 -1.66
N VAL A 58 8.44 -7.61 -1.09
CA VAL A 58 8.28 -7.75 0.37
C VAL A 58 8.60 -9.16 0.86
N GLY A 59 8.46 -10.17 -0.01
CA GLY A 59 8.69 -11.58 0.32
C GLY A 59 7.53 -12.21 1.12
N GLU A 60 7.88 -13.11 2.04
CA GLU A 60 6.88 -13.87 2.81
C GLU A 60 6.12 -13.00 3.81
N VAL A 61 4.80 -12.99 3.66
CA VAL A 61 3.88 -12.17 4.45
C VAL A 61 2.67 -12.99 4.83
N ARG A 62 2.08 -12.67 5.98
CA ARG A 62 0.90 -13.38 6.50
C ARG A 62 -0.33 -13.12 5.63
N SER A 63 -0.50 -11.90 5.14
CA SER A 63 -1.59 -11.52 4.25
C SER A 63 -1.25 -10.25 3.48
N VAL A 64 -1.74 -10.18 2.24
CA VAL A 64 -1.70 -8.98 1.39
C VAL A 64 -3.13 -8.66 0.97
N MET A 65 -3.51 -7.40 1.11
CA MET A 65 -4.77 -6.87 0.59
C MET A 65 -4.46 -5.75 -0.38
N ILE A 66 -4.90 -5.87 -1.63
CA ILE A 66 -4.77 -4.82 -2.64
C ILE A 66 -6.10 -4.09 -2.75
N ALA A 67 -6.07 -2.76 -2.77
CA ALA A 67 -7.23 -1.91 -2.98
C ALA A 67 -6.93 -0.89 -4.09
N LEU A 68 -7.94 -0.58 -4.89
CA LEU A 68 -7.89 0.55 -5.81
C LEU A 68 -8.08 1.84 -5.00
N ARG A 69 -7.18 2.79 -5.21
CA ARG A 69 -7.28 4.15 -4.70
C ARG A 69 -7.82 5.05 -5.81
N HIS A 70 -8.97 5.65 -5.55
CA HIS A 70 -9.72 6.50 -6.48
C HIS A 70 -9.82 7.93 -5.94
#